data_AF-M1YV71-F1
#
_entry.id   AF-M1YV71-F1
#
_cell.length_a   1.000
_cell.length_b   1.000
_cell.length_c   1.000
_cell.angle_alpha   90.00
_cell.angle_beta   90.00
_cell.angle_gamma   90.00
#
_symmetry.space_group_name_H-M   'P 1'
#
loop_
_entity.id
_entity.type
_entity.pdbx_description
1 polymer ?
#
loop_
_entity_poly.entity_id
_entity_poly.type
_entity_poly.pdbx_seq_one_letter_code
_entity_poly.pdbx_strand_id
1 'polypeptide(L)'
;MWIREGECHSCGECCQTVNVTVVRDVTLRQHGTVEELERYLKYRGIQLVGEDVDNNCLFYAIPIACDQLTEDNRCRVHGTPDKPLLCMKYPTEPDGIEQCGYTFRRATVLDRVGS
;
A
#
# COMPACT_ATOMS: atom_id res chain seq x y z
N MET A 1 6.85 -7.81 -11.26
CA MET A 1 7.67 -7.06 -10.28
C MET A 1 7.79 -5.63 -10.77
N TRP A 2 7.53 -4.68 -9.89
CA TRP A 2 7.64 -3.25 -10.16
C TRP A 2 8.99 -2.73 -9.69
N ILE A 3 9.57 -1.79 -10.44
CA ILE A 3 10.72 -1.00 -10.00
C ILE A 3 10.17 0.38 -9.64
N ARG A 4 10.44 0.78 -8.41
CA ARG A 4 10.01 2.06 -7.86
C ARG A 4 11.15 3.06 -7.98
N GLU A 5 10.83 4.21 -8.55
CA GLU A 5 11.76 5.31 -8.80
C GLU A 5 11.23 6.58 -8.12
N GLY A 6 12.11 7.56 -7.92
CA GLY A 6 11.79 8.81 -7.22
C GLY A 6 11.96 8.74 -5.71
N GLU A 7 11.39 9.73 -5.02
CA GLU A 7 11.55 9.92 -3.59
C GLU A 7 10.29 10.46 -2.92
N CYS A 8 10.22 10.29 -1.60
CA CYS A 8 9.17 10.91 -0.82
C CYS A 8 9.42 12.41 -0.74
N HIS A 9 8.43 13.24 -1.10
CA HIS A 9 8.49 14.71 -0.97
C HIS A 9 7.50 15.27 0.07
N SER A 10 7.00 14.41 0.97
CA SER A 10 6.07 14.78 2.03
C SER A 10 4.72 15.33 1.50
N CYS A 11 4.14 14.66 0.50
CA CYS A 11 2.82 15.01 -0.05
C CYS A 11 1.63 14.52 0.79
N GLY A 12 1.86 13.66 1.78
CA GLY A 12 0.83 13.20 2.73
C GLY A 12 -0.12 12.11 2.22
N GLU A 13 -0.29 11.95 0.90
CA GLU A 13 -1.23 10.97 0.34
C GLU A 13 -1.00 9.52 0.82
N CYS A 14 0.24 9.03 0.76
CA CYS A 14 0.59 7.69 1.24
C CYS A 14 0.54 7.54 2.76
N CYS A 15 0.34 8.64 3.48
CA CYS A 15 0.15 8.66 4.93
C CYS A 15 -1.32 8.65 5.32
N GLN A 16 -2.26 8.88 4.40
CA GLN A 16 -3.70 8.91 4.70
C GLN A 16 -4.33 7.52 4.68
N THR A 17 -3.87 6.67 3.75
CA THR A 17 -4.36 5.31 3.56
C THR A 17 -3.21 4.38 3.21
N VAL A 18 -3.19 3.20 3.82
CA VAL A 18 -2.25 2.14 3.46
C VAL A 18 -2.98 1.05 2.69
N ASN A 19 -2.50 0.74 1.50
CA ASN A 19 -3.01 -0.37 0.69
C ASN A 19 -2.20 -1.64 0.94
N VAL A 20 -2.90 -2.76 1.10
CA VAL A 20 -2.32 -4.07 1.40
C VAL A 20 -2.88 -5.10 0.44
N THR A 21 -1.98 -5.81 -0.23
CA THR A 21 -2.33 -6.96 -1.08
C THR A 21 -2.19 -8.24 -0.26
N VAL A 22 -3.24 -9.07 -0.23
CA VAL A 22 -3.24 -10.39 0.45
C VAL A 22 -3.57 -11.50 -0.52
N VAL A 23 -3.17 -12.73 -0.18
CA VAL A 23 -3.44 -13.92 -1.01
C VAL A 23 -4.91 -14.32 -0.86
N ARG A 24 -5.67 -14.25 -1.94
CA ARG A 24 -7.13 -14.44 -1.95
C ARG A 24 -7.54 -15.80 -1.39
N ASP A 25 -6.95 -16.90 -1.89
CA ASP A 25 -7.36 -18.24 -1.47
C ASP A 25 -7.06 -18.53 0.01
N VAL A 26 -5.95 -18.00 0.52
CA VAL A 26 -5.60 -18.15 1.95
C VAL A 26 -6.61 -17.39 2.80
N THR A 27 -6.90 -16.15 2.42
CA THR A 27 -7.90 -15.31 3.10
C THR A 27 -9.28 -15.96 3.07
N LEU A 28 -9.77 -16.41 1.91
CA LEU A 28 -11.10 -17.01 1.80
C LEU A 28 -11.19 -18.34 2.52
N ARG A 29 -10.11 -19.12 2.58
CA ARG A 29 -10.06 -20.33 3.43
C ARG A 29 -10.21 -20.00 4.92
N GLN A 30 -9.68 -18.86 5.37
CA GLN A 30 -9.80 -18.41 6.75
C GLN A 30 -11.19 -17.85 7.09
N HIS A 31 -11.82 -17.15 6.14
CA HIS A 31 -13.06 -16.40 6.39
C HIS A 31 -14.34 -17.05 5.82
N GLY A 32 -14.21 -18.06 4.96
CA GLY A 32 -15.32 -18.78 4.32
C GLY A 32 -15.82 -18.09 3.05
N THR A 33 -16.40 -16.90 3.18
CA THR A 33 -16.93 -16.13 2.05
C THR A 33 -16.42 -14.69 2.05
N VAL A 34 -16.60 -13.99 0.93
CA VAL A 34 -16.26 -12.57 0.80
C VAL A 34 -17.11 -11.74 1.76
N GLU A 35 -18.40 -12.07 1.94
CA GLU A 35 -19.30 -11.33 2.83
C GLU A 35 -18.88 -11.42 4.30
N GLU A 36 -18.44 -12.61 4.76
CA GLU A 36 -17.92 -12.77 6.12
C GLU A 36 -16.57 -12.05 6.30
N LEU A 37 -15.71 -12.08 5.28
CA LEU A 37 -14.46 -11.33 5.26
C LEU A 37 -14.73 -9.82 5.38
N GLU A 38 -15.60 -9.25 4.54
CA GLU A 38 -15.95 -7.83 4.56
C GLU A 38 -16.50 -7.40 5.93
N ARG A 39 -17.36 -8.22 6.52
CA ARG A 39 -17.89 -7.96 7.87
C ARG A 39 -16.78 -7.96 8.92
N TYR A 40 -15.86 -8.92 8.86
CA TYR A 40 -14.71 -9.00 9.76
C TYR A 40 -13.76 -7.80 9.62
N LEU A 41 -13.45 -7.38 8.39
CA LEU A 41 -12.59 -6.24 8.08
C LEU A 41 -13.22 -4.93 8.55
N LYS A 42 -14.54 -4.76 8.36
CA LYS A 42 -15.29 -3.60 8.83
C LYS A 42 -15.14 -3.36 10.32
N TYR A 43 -15.14 -4.40 11.15
CA TYR A 43 -14.92 -4.26 12.61
C TYR A 43 -13.55 -3.67 12.98
N ARG A 44 -12.60 -3.69 12.04
CA ARG A 44 -11.23 -3.18 12.22
C ARG A 44 -10.96 -1.90 11.42
N GLY A 45 -11.99 -1.33 10.80
CA GLY A 45 -11.84 -0.16 9.94
C GLY A 45 -11.01 -0.45 8.68
N ILE A 46 -10.98 -1.70 8.20
CA ILE A 46 -10.31 -2.07 6.95
C ILE A 46 -11.38 -2.25 5.87
N GLN A 47 -11.07 -1.82 4.65
CA GLN A 47 -11.95 -1.93 3.49
C GLN A 47 -11.39 -2.95 2.50
N LEU A 48 -12.23 -3.86 2.01
CA LEU A 48 -11.93 -4.62 0.79
C LEU A 48 -12.24 -3.70 -0.40
N VAL A 49 -11.23 -3.34 -1.18
CA VAL A 49 -11.35 -2.37 -2.28
C VAL A 49 -11.25 -3.00 -3.66
N GLY A 50 -10.93 -4.30 -3.73
CA GLY A 50 -10.98 -5.05 -4.98
C GLY A 50 -10.40 -6.46 -4.86
N GLU A 51 -10.48 -7.18 -5.98
CA GLU A 51 -9.87 -8.49 -6.15
C GLU A 51 -9.22 -8.62 -7.52
N ASP A 52 -8.20 -9.46 -7.61
CA ASP A 52 -7.62 -9.93 -8.86
C ASP A 52 -7.55 -11.46 -8.79
N VAL A 53 -8.56 -12.10 -9.38
CA VAL A 53 -8.73 -13.56 -9.33
C VAL A 53 -7.62 -14.26 -10.09
N ASP A 54 -7.20 -13.72 -11.23
CA ASP A 54 -6.17 -14.32 -12.08
C ASP A 54 -4.81 -14.38 -11.37
N ASN A 55 -4.52 -13.38 -10.54
CA ASN A 55 -3.29 -13.32 -9.75
C ASN A 55 -3.45 -13.79 -8.29
N ASN A 56 -4.62 -14.31 -7.91
CA ASN A 56 -4.92 -14.79 -6.55
C ASN A 56 -4.73 -13.71 -5.46
N CYS A 57 -5.22 -12.50 -5.71
CA CYS A 57 -5.05 -11.32 -4.85
C CYS A 57 -6.39 -10.73 -4.37
N LEU A 58 -6.40 -10.22 -3.14
CA LEU A 58 -7.39 -9.28 -2.63
C LEU A 58 -6.68 -7.98 -2.21
N PHE A 59 -7.33 -6.86 -2.43
CA PHE A 59 -6.79 -5.53 -2.13
C PHE A 59 -7.53 -4.93 -0.94
N TYR A 60 -6.80 -4.63 0.12
CA TYR A 60 -7.31 -3.95 1.31
C TYR A 60 -6.84 -2.51 1.35
N ALA A 61 -7.70 -1.62 1.80
CA ALA A 61 -7.36 -0.26 2.18
C ALA A 61 -7.58 -0.07 3.69
N ILE A 62 -6.60 0.52 4.35
CA ILE A 62 -6.67 0.88 5.77
C ILE A 62 -6.72 2.41 5.84
N PRO A 63 -7.92 3.03 5.87
CA PRO A 63 -8.11 4.49 5.87
C PRO A 63 -7.86 5.09 7.27
N ILE A 64 -6.71 4.77 7.86
CA ILE A 64 -6.25 5.34 9.11
C ILE A 64 -5.05 6.21 8.78
N ALA A 65 -5.23 7.52 8.94
CA ALA A 65 -4.15 8.46 8.74
C ALA A 65 -3.00 8.20 9.73
N CYS A 66 -1.78 8.29 9.23
CA CYS A 66 -0.56 8.24 10.02
C CYS A 66 -0.60 9.34 11.09
N ASP A 67 -0.24 8.98 12.32
CA ASP A 67 -0.13 9.91 13.43
C ASP A 67 0.99 10.95 13.26
N GLN A 68 1.86 10.81 12.25
CA GLN A 68 2.88 11.80 11.87
C GLN A 68 2.43 12.74 10.74
N LEU A 69 1.21 12.56 10.20
CA LEU A 69 0.63 13.46 9.21
C LEU A 69 0.04 14.69 9.91
N THR A 70 0.46 15.87 9.50
CA THR A 70 -0.04 17.15 10.01
C THR A 70 -1.31 17.59 9.26
N GLU A 71 -2.01 18.59 9.79
CA GLU A 71 -3.23 19.16 9.18
C GLU A 71 -2.97 19.79 7.81
N ASP A 72 -1.74 20.25 7.54
CA ASP A 72 -1.29 20.77 6.25
C ASP A 72 -0.80 19.65 5.29
N ASN A 73 -1.12 18.39 5.58
CA ASN A 73 -0.78 17.22 4.76
C ASN A 73 0.74 16.99 4.60
N ARG A 74 1.51 17.28 5.66
CA ARG A 74 2.97 17.11 5.70
C ARG A 74 3.35 16.04 6.73
N CYS A 75 4.40 15.29 6.43
CA CYS A 75 4.97 14.32 7.37
C CYS A 75 5.96 15.00 8.33
N ARG A 76 5.69 14.92 9.64
CA ARG A 76 6.56 15.49 10.70
C ARG A 76 7.97 14.94 10.71
N VAL A 77 8.12 13.65 10.40
CA VAL A 77 9.40 12.93 10.41
C VAL A 77 10.04 12.83 9.02
N HIS A 78 9.62 13.69 8.09
CA HIS A 78 10.19 13.70 6.74
C HIS A 78 11.68 14.08 6.77
N GLY A 79 12.53 13.22 6.20
CA GLY A 79 13.98 13.44 6.16
C GLY A 79 14.70 13.20 7.48
N THR A 80 14.01 12.70 8.52
CA THR A 80 14.62 12.40 9.82
C THR A 80 14.89 10.89 9.97
N PRO A 81 15.81 10.50 10.88
CA PRO A 81 16.04 9.09 11.21
C PRO A 81 14.82 8.37 11.82
N ASP A 82 13.84 9.12 12.33
CA ASP A 82 12.61 8.56 12.90
C ASP A 82 11.67 7.99 11.83
N LYS A 83 11.91 8.30 10.55
CA LYS A 83 11.12 7.78 9.44
C LYS A 83 11.31 6.25 9.33
N PRO A 84 10.26 5.44 9.53
CA PRO A 84 10.41 3.99 9.53
C PRO A 84 10.69 3.46 8.13
N LEU A 85 11.31 2.26 8.07
CA LEU A 85 11.65 1.59 6.82
C LEU A 85 10.45 1.39 5.90
N LEU A 86 9.26 1.14 6.46
CA LEU A 86 8.05 0.99 5.68
C LEU A 86 7.71 2.28 4.91
N CYS A 87 7.77 3.45 5.55
CA CYS A 87 7.58 4.75 4.88
C CYS A 87 8.66 5.05 3.84
N MET A 88 9.83 4.40 3.94
CA MET A 88 10.86 4.48 2.92
C MET A 88 10.58 3.56 1.74
N LYS A 89 9.89 2.42 1.93
CA LYS A 89 9.61 1.40 0.90
C LYS A 89 8.24 1.51 0.26
N TYR A 90 7.27 2.10 0.94
CA TYR A 90 5.91 2.28 0.46
C TYR A 90 5.80 3.51 -0.46
N PRO A 91 4.99 3.47 -1.53
CA PRO A 91 4.24 2.30 -2.02
C PRO A 91 5.17 1.30 -2.73
N THR A 92 4.83 0.02 -2.74
CA THR A 92 5.65 -1.02 -3.41
C THR A 92 5.23 -1.29 -4.86
N GLU A 93 4.06 -0.81 -5.25
CA GLU A 93 3.47 -0.95 -6.59
C GLU A 93 2.54 0.24 -6.88
N PRO A 94 2.09 0.44 -8.14
CA PRO A 94 1.12 1.50 -8.44
C PRO A 94 -0.14 1.34 -7.58
N ASP A 95 -0.41 2.33 -6.75
CA ASP A 95 -1.49 2.30 -5.75
C ASP A 95 -2.56 3.38 -5.97
N GLY A 96 -2.55 4.01 -7.16
CA GLY A 96 -3.54 5.01 -7.55
C GLY A 96 -3.36 6.39 -6.92
N ILE A 97 -2.27 6.62 -6.18
CA ILE A 97 -1.98 7.93 -5.58
C ILE A 97 -1.49 8.91 -6.67
N GLU A 98 -2.25 9.99 -6.89
CA GLU A 98 -1.95 10.96 -7.95
C GLU A 98 -0.74 11.87 -7.64
N GLN A 99 -0.58 12.29 -6.39
CA GLN A 99 0.43 13.30 -5.99
C GLN A 99 1.69 12.69 -5.37
N CYS A 100 1.93 11.39 -5.61
CA CYS A 100 3.10 10.71 -5.07
C CYS A 100 4.37 11.10 -5.82
N GLY A 101 5.47 11.33 -5.08
CA GLY A 101 6.79 11.54 -5.69
C GLY A 101 7.43 10.25 -6.23
N TYR A 102 6.78 9.10 -6.00
CA TYR A 102 7.21 7.81 -6.53
C TYR A 102 6.50 7.49 -7.85
N THR A 103 7.26 6.95 -8.79
CA THR A 103 6.75 6.39 -10.05
C THR A 103 7.14 4.92 -10.17
N PHE A 104 6.45 4.20 -11.06
CA PHE A 104 6.59 2.76 -11.18
C PHE A 104 6.72 2.35 -12.64
N ARG A 105 7.71 1.49 -12.92
CA ARG A 105 7.85 0.79 -14.20
C ARG A 105 7.88 -0.72 -13.99
N ARG A 106 7.40 -1.47 -14.98
CA ARG A 106 7.51 -2.94 -14.93
C ARG A 106 8.98 -3.34 -15.06
N ALA A 107 9.45 -4.19 -14.16
CA ALA A 107 10.77 -4.79 -14.26
C ALA A 107 10.86 -5.65 -15.52
N THR A 108 11.95 -5.48 -16.26
CA THR A 108 12.27 -6.30 -17.43
C THR A 108 13.23 -7.42 -17.06
N VAL A 109 13.47 -8.36 -17.97
CA VAL A 109 14.42 -9.47 -17.75
C VAL A 109 15.84 -8.95 -17.49
N LEU A 110 16.22 -7.83 -18.09
CA LEU A 110 17.55 -7.21 -17.94
C LEU A 110 17.79 -6.67 -16.52
N ASP A 111 16.73 -6.21 -15.84
CA ASP A 111 16.83 -5.71 -14.48
C ASP A 111 17.13 -6.82 -13.45
N ARG A 112 17.01 -8.11 -13.82
CA ARG A 112 17.21 -9.26 -12.92
C ARG A 112 18.65 -9.77 -12.85
N VAL A 113 19.52 -9.31 -13.75
CA VAL A 113 20.90 -9.82 -13.90
C VAL A 113 21.92 -8.96 -13.14
N GLY A 114 21.52 -7.79 -12.65
CA GLY A 114 22.40 -6.81 -12.01
C GLY A 114 22.19 -6.56 -10.52
N SER A 115 21.51 -7.46 -9.79
CA SER A 115 21.33 -7.36 -8.33
C SER A 115 22.26 -8.33 -7.59
#